data_AF-A0A355FFQ2-F1
#
_entry.id   AF-A0A355FFQ2-F1
#
_cell.length_a   1.000
_cell.length_b   1.000
_cell.length_c   1.000
_cell.angle_alpha   90.00
_cell.angle_beta   90.00
_cell.angle_gamma   90.00
#
_symmetry.space_group_name_H-M   'P 1'
#
loop_
_entity.id
_entity.type
_entity.pdbx_description
1 polymer ?
#
loop_
_entity_poly.entity_id
_entity_poly.type
_entity_poly.pdbx_seq_one_letter_code
_entity_poly.pdbx_strand_id
1 'polypeptide(L)'
;KIEFTGLRHGEKLYEELLNNEEKTKPTHHEKILIADVRKYEYPEVSDQINSLIKLSYEYDEMQIVKKMKEIVPEFHSINSPFEDVDRQLENAADKKVESASAKG
;
A
#
# COMPACT_ATOMS: atom_id res chain seq x y z
N LYS A 1 -7.97 2.37 37.44
CA LYS A 1 -8.61 3.37 36.56
C LYS A 1 -8.14 3.06 35.14
N ILE A 2 -9.04 2.98 34.16
CA ILE A 2 -8.66 2.81 32.75
C ILE A 2 -8.64 4.22 32.15
N GLU A 3 -7.56 4.55 31.44
CA GLU A 3 -7.39 5.84 30.75
C GLU A 3 -7.11 5.58 29.27
N PHE A 4 -7.80 6.30 28.40
CA PHE A 4 -7.67 6.18 26.96
C PHE A 4 -6.75 7.28 26.44
N THR A 5 -5.66 6.91 25.77
CA THR A 5 -4.63 7.84 25.28
C THR A 5 -4.71 8.12 23.77
N GLY A 6 -5.74 7.58 23.10
CA GLY A 6 -5.86 7.62 21.64
C GLY A 6 -5.02 6.55 20.94
N LEU A 7 -5.13 6.51 19.61
CA LEU A 7 -4.41 5.58 18.74
C LEU A 7 -3.01 6.12 18.42
N ARG A 8 -2.05 5.21 18.25
CA ARG A 8 -0.69 5.54 17.80
C ARG A 8 -0.65 5.75 16.30
N HIS A 9 0.45 6.32 15.81
CA HIS A 9 0.66 6.48 14.37
C HIS A 9 0.70 5.11 13.69
N GLY A 10 -0.10 4.94 12.64
CA GLY A 10 -0.24 3.67 11.91
C GLY A 10 -1.19 2.66 12.55
N GLU A 11 -1.81 2.95 13.70
CA GLU A 11 -2.66 1.99 14.41
C GLU A 11 -4.08 1.97 13.84
N LYS A 12 -4.53 0.79 13.41
CA LYS A 12 -5.91 0.53 12.99
C LYS A 12 -6.78 0.22 14.20
N LEU A 13 -8.00 0.77 14.24
CA LEU A 13 -8.99 0.44 15.27
C LEU A 13 -9.64 -0.94 15.02
N TYR A 14 -9.71 -1.33 13.75
CA TYR A 14 -10.24 -2.61 13.30
C TYR A 14 -9.34 -3.16 12.20
N GLU A 15 -9.02 -4.45 12.29
CA GLU A 15 -8.37 -5.17 11.20
C GLU A 15 -9.41 -5.63 10.18
N GLU A 16 -8.99 -5.71 8.92
CA GLU A 16 -9.80 -6.26 7.85
C GLU A 16 -9.81 -7.79 7.97
N LEU A 17 -11.00 -8.42 7.93
CA LEU A 17 -11.12 -9.88 8.04
C LEU A 17 -10.54 -10.60 6.81
N LEU A 18 -10.70 -9.98 5.64
CA LEU A 18 -10.12 -10.31 4.35
C LEU A 18 -9.99 -8.98 3.59
N ASN A 19 -8.92 -8.81 2.82
CA ASN A 19 -8.74 -7.60 2.03
C ASN A 19 -9.81 -7.57 0.92
N ASN A 20 -10.52 -6.45 0.71
CA ASN A 20 -11.64 -6.39 -0.27
C ASN A 20 -11.19 -6.71 -1.71
N GLU A 21 -9.90 -6.56 -1.99
CA GLU A 21 -9.28 -6.90 -3.27
C GLU A 21 -8.72 -8.33 -3.34
N GLU A 22 -8.62 -9.04 -2.21
CA GLU A 22 -8.17 -10.43 -2.18
C GLU A 22 -9.28 -11.36 -2.67
N LYS A 23 -9.29 -11.60 -3.97
CA LYS A 23 -10.11 -12.65 -4.56
C LYS A 23 -9.61 -14.00 -4.06
N THR A 24 -10.51 -14.84 -3.58
CA THR A 24 -10.18 -16.20 -3.16
C THR A 24 -10.86 -17.24 -4.04
N LYS A 25 -10.19 -18.37 -4.25
CA LYS A 25 -10.74 -19.55 -4.91
C LYS A 25 -11.01 -20.64 -3.86
N PRO A 26 -12.17 -21.31 -3.90
CA PRO A 26 -12.48 -22.37 -2.96
C PRO A 26 -11.54 -23.57 -3.16
N THR A 27 -11.30 -24.32 -2.09
CA THR A 27 -10.68 -25.65 -2.18
C THR A 27 -11.71 -26.74 -1.88
N HIS A 28 -11.27 -28.00 -1.85
CA HIS A 28 -12.12 -29.12 -1.43
C HIS A 28 -12.60 -29.01 0.03
N HIS A 29 -11.92 -28.23 0.88
CA HIS A 29 -12.29 -28.03 2.27
C HIS A 29 -12.85 -26.61 2.47
N GLU A 30 -14.06 -26.50 3.02
CA GLU A 30 -14.82 -25.23 3.12
C GLU A 30 -14.10 -24.12 3.90
N LYS A 31 -13.18 -24.47 4.81
CA LYS A 31 -12.39 -23.52 5.61
C LYS A 31 -11.03 -23.16 5.01
N ILE A 32 -10.66 -23.71 3.86
CA ILE A 32 -9.36 -23.48 3.22
C ILE A 32 -9.62 -22.82 1.86
N LEU A 33 -9.05 -21.64 1.66
CA LEU A 33 -9.21 -20.82 0.46
C LEU A 33 -7.83 -20.53 -0.14
N ILE A 34 -7.75 -20.41 -1.47
CA ILE A 34 -6.52 -20.01 -2.18
C ILE A 34 -6.65 -18.54 -2.56
N ALA A 35 -5.76 -17.69 -2.07
CA ALA A 35 -5.70 -16.29 -2.48
C ALA A 35 -5.23 -16.16 -3.94
N ASP A 36 -5.93 -15.34 -4.72
CA ASP A 36 -5.56 -15.00 -6.08
C ASP A 36 -4.54 -13.85 -6.04
N VAL A 37 -3.27 -14.22 -5.93
CA VAL A 37 -2.17 -13.26 -5.82
C VAL A 37 -1.75 -12.73 -7.19
N ARG A 38 -1.46 -11.44 -7.26
CA ARG A 38 -0.87 -10.82 -8.45
C ARG A 38 0.53 -11.41 -8.68
N LYS A 39 0.82 -11.74 -9.95
CA LYS A 39 2.18 -12.10 -10.36
C LYS A 39 2.96 -10.85 -10.72
N TYR A 40 4.21 -10.79 -10.26
CA TYR A 40 5.15 -9.73 -10.56
C TYR A 40 6.39 -10.34 -11.22
N GLU A 41 7.00 -9.59 -12.13
CA GLU A 41 8.27 -9.99 -12.72
C GLU A 41 9.38 -9.80 -11.69
N TYR A 42 10.12 -10.87 -11.38
CA TYR A 42 11.17 -10.86 -10.35
C TYR A 42 12.19 -9.72 -10.54
N PRO A 43 12.71 -9.44 -11.75
CA PRO A 43 13.67 -8.37 -11.95
C PRO A 43 13.11 -6.99 -11.54
N GLU A 44 11.84 -6.72 -11.84
CA GLU A 44 11.19 -5.46 -11.51
C GLU A 44 11.09 -5.29 -9.98
N VAL A 45 10.61 -6.32 -9.28
CA VAL A 45 10.52 -6.29 -7.81
C VAL A 45 11.90 -6.16 -7.18
N SER A 46 12.89 -6.91 -7.67
CA SER A 46 14.28 -6.84 -7.19
C SER A 46 14.85 -5.42 -7.32
N ASP A 47 14.63 -4.76 -8.45
CA ASP A 47 15.11 -3.39 -8.68
C ASP A 47 14.40 -2.38 -7.76
N GLN A 48 13.09 -2.54 -7.56
CA GLN A 48 12.33 -1.71 -6.63
C GLN A 48 12.83 -1.86 -5.18
N ILE A 49 13.10 -3.09 -4.73
CA ILE A 49 13.64 -3.37 -3.40
C ILE A 49 15.05 -2.79 -3.25
N ASN A 50 15.92 -2.96 -4.24
CA ASN A 50 17.26 -2.37 -4.23
C ASN A 50 17.20 -0.83 -4.15
N SER A 51 16.23 -0.21 -4.83
CA SER A 51 15.99 1.23 -4.73
C SER A 51 15.54 1.64 -3.33
N LEU A 52 14.65 0.88 -2.70
CA LEU A 52 14.20 1.14 -1.33
C LEU A 52 15.34 1.03 -0.31
N ILE A 53 16.21 0.03 -0.46
CA ILE A 53 17.40 -0.14 0.38
C ILE A 53 18.35 1.06 0.23
N LYS A 54 18.54 1.59 -0.98
CA LYS A 54 19.37 2.78 -1.18
C LYS A 54 18.78 4.01 -0.49
N LEU A 55 17.48 4.24 -0.65
CA LEU A 55 16.76 5.34 -0.02
C LEU A 55 16.79 5.27 1.52
N SER A 56 16.82 4.07 2.11
CA SER A 56 16.86 3.93 3.57
C SER A 56 18.13 4.50 4.20
N TYR A 57 19.23 4.61 3.44
CA TYR A 57 20.46 5.27 3.89
C TYR A 57 20.41 6.80 3.84
N GLU A 58 19.40 7.39 3.20
CA GLU A 58 19.23 8.85 3.10
C GLU A 58 18.46 9.45 4.29
N TYR A 59 17.88 8.61 5.15
CA TYR A 59 17.10 8.98 6.35
C TYR A 59 15.90 9.92 6.08
N ASP A 60 15.43 10.02 4.84
CA ASP A 60 14.21 10.74 4.48
C ASP A 60 13.00 9.80 4.59
N GLU A 61 12.32 9.86 5.73
CA GLU A 61 11.16 9.02 6.03
C GLU A 61 10.02 9.20 5.00
N MET A 62 9.82 10.40 4.46
CA MET A 62 8.77 10.65 3.47
C MET A 62 9.08 9.97 2.14
N GLN A 63 10.34 10.01 1.69
CA GLN A 63 10.75 9.30 0.47
C GLN A 63 10.74 7.79 0.65
N ILE A 64 11.14 7.29 1.81
CA ILE A 64 11.09 5.85 2.13
C ILE A 64 9.64 5.37 2.09
N VAL A 65 8.73 6.04 2.81
CA VAL A 65 7.32 5.63 2.85
C VAL A 65 6.66 5.79 1.49
N LYS A 66 6.99 6.84 0.73
CA LYS A 66 6.56 6.96 -0.67
C LYS A 66 7.01 5.79 -1.51
N LYS A 67 8.27 5.36 -1.39
CA LYS A 67 8.76 4.21 -2.15
C LYS A 67 8.06 2.91 -1.74
N MET A 68 7.76 2.74 -0.45
CA MET A 68 6.96 1.59 0.02
C MET A 68 5.57 1.58 -0.59
N LYS A 69 4.89 2.74 -0.67
CA LYS A 69 3.57 2.89 -1.30
C LYS A 69 3.58 2.64 -2.81
N GLU A 70 4.68 2.94 -3.50
CA GLU A 70 4.85 2.57 -4.92
C GLU A 70 4.95 1.05 -5.11
N ILE A 71 5.62 0.35 -4.20
CA ILE A 71 5.82 -1.11 -4.24
C ILE A 71 4.54 -1.85 -3.82
N VAL A 72 3.84 -1.30 -2.82
CA VAL A 72 2.62 -1.85 -2.23
C VAL A 72 1.53 -0.77 -2.30
N PRO A 73 0.83 -0.64 -3.44
CA PRO A 73 -0.19 0.40 -3.65
C PRO A 73 -1.32 0.38 -2.62
N GLU A 74 -1.62 -0.78 -2.04
CA GLU A 74 -2.61 -0.98 -0.99
C GLU A 74 -2.14 -0.47 0.39
N PHE A 75 -0.89 -0.03 0.53
CA PHE A 75 -0.34 0.49 1.78
C PHE A 75 -0.84 1.92 2.07
N HIS A 76 -2.03 2.03 2.64
CA HIS A 76 -2.60 3.30 3.08
C HIS A 76 -2.14 3.65 4.51
N SER A 77 -1.73 4.90 4.73
CA SER A 77 -1.32 5.38 6.04
C SER A 77 -2.53 5.82 6.86
N ILE A 78 -2.53 5.53 8.16
CA ILE A 78 -3.62 5.87 9.07
C ILE A 78 -3.04 6.55 10.31
N ASN A 79 -3.63 7.67 10.70
CA ASN A 79 -3.23 8.46 11.84
C ASN A 79 -1.74 8.83 11.78
N SER A 80 -1.19 9.15 10.61
CA SER A 80 0.24 9.44 10.45
C SER A 80 0.55 10.53 9.44
N PRO A 81 1.73 11.20 9.53
CA PRO A 81 2.13 12.24 8.57
C PRO A 81 2.23 11.73 7.12
N PHE A 82 2.28 10.42 6.93
CA PHE A 82 2.42 9.79 5.62
C PHE A 82 1.10 9.73 4.83
N GLU A 83 -0.03 10.09 5.44
CA GLU A 83 -1.30 10.31 4.72
C GLU A 83 -1.17 11.39 3.63
N ASP A 84 -0.24 12.33 3.80
CA ASP A 84 0.08 13.34 2.79
C ASP A 84 0.60 12.69 1.50
N VAL A 85 1.35 11.60 1.64
CA VAL A 85 1.91 10.85 0.50
C VAL A 85 0.79 10.10 -0.23
N ASP A 86 -0.17 9.52 0.50
CA ASP A 86 -1.36 8.89 -0.09
C ASP A 86 -2.11 9.88 -0.99
N ARG A 87 -2.45 11.05 -0.44
CA ARG A 87 -3.15 12.09 -1.19
C ARG A 87 -2.36 12.56 -2.41
N GLN A 88 -1.03 12.67 -2.31
CA GLN A 88 -0.21 13.04 -3.46
C GLN A 88 -0.24 12.00 -4.58
N LEU A 89 -0.20 10.71 -4.23
CA LEU A 89 -0.24 9.61 -5.19
C LEU A 89 -1.61 9.47 -5.86
N GLU A 90 -2.71 9.63 -5.10
CA GLU A 90 -4.08 9.66 -5.62
C GLU A 90 -4.27 10.79 -6.64
N ASN A 91 -3.92 12.02 -6.26
CA ASN A 91 -4.00 13.18 -7.14
C ASN A 91 -3.15 13.04 -8.42
N ALA A 92 -2.01 12.35 -8.34
CA ALA A 92 -1.16 12.07 -9.49
C ALA A 92 -1.75 11.00 -10.42
N ALA A 93 -2.50 10.04 -9.87
CA ALA A 93 -3.22 9.04 -10.65
C ALA A 93 -4.39 9.66 -11.42
N ASP A 94 -5.20 10.51 -10.78
CA ASP A 94 -6.37 11.16 -11.40
C ASP A 94 -5.98 12.03 -12.60
N LYS A 95 -4.90 12.82 -12.47
CA LYS A 95 -4.38 13.66 -13.58
C LYS A 95 -3.90 12.83 -14.78
N LYS A 96 -3.39 11.62 -14.56
CA LYS A 96 -2.99 10.72 -15.67
C LYS A 96 -4.22 10.24 -16.44
N VAL A 97 -5.31 9.91 -15.75
CA VAL A 97 -6.58 9.44 -16.36
C VAL A 97 -7.23 10.55 -17.22
N GLU A 98 -7.25 11.79 -16.73
CA GLU A 98 -7.78 12.94 -17.48
C GLU A 98 -6.95 13.23 -18.74
N SER A 99 -5.62 13.18 -18.63
CA SER A 99 -4.71 13.43 -19.77
C SER A 99 -4.78 12.35 -20.86
N ALA A 100 -5.14 11.12 -20.49
CA ALA A 100 -5.35 10.02 -21.43
C ALA A 100 -6.69 10.13 -22.17
N SER A 101 -7.72 10.69 -21.52
CA SER A 101 -9.06 10.87 -22.11
C SER A 101 -9.14 12.07 -23.07
N ALA A 102 -8.25 13.06 -22.94
CA ALA A 102 -8.22 14.25 -23.79
C ALA A 102 -7.47 14.08 -25.13
N LYS A 103 -6.96 12.88 -25.44
CA LYS A 103 -6.25 12.56 -26.70
C LYS A 103 -7.06 11.65 -27.66
N GLY A 104 -8.36 11.51 -27.42
CA GLY A 104 -9.31 10.77 -28.29
C GLY A 104 -10.01 11.68 -29.29
#